data_AF-A0A8J5EYX2-F1
#
_entry.id   AF-A0A8J5EYX2-F1
#
_cell.length_a   1.000
_cell.length_b   1.000
_cell.length_c   1.000
_cell.angle_alpha   90.00
_cell.angle_beta   90.00
_cell.angle_gamma   90.00
#
_symmetry.space_group_name_H-M   'P 1'
#
loop_
_entity.id
_entity.type
_entity.pdbx_description
1 polymer ?
#
loop_
_entity_poly.entity_id
_entity_poly.type
_entity_poly.pdbx_seq_one_letter_code
_entity_poly.pdbx_strand_id
1 'polypeptide(L)'
;MSLAYLDLIWLHAGSIERVFFYPIAVTVSNFIDSVVPTLKSSLSTALCHFYPLAGKIRNSVASSDGYEIHYPDGDSVPFTVAKYSGDFDDLSSDHPRLFNDMLPLLPESSIDNNDIRLLALQAMLIPECEVSELWFLR
;
A
#
# COMPACT_ATOMS: atom_id res chain seq x y z
N MET A 1 -0.21 19.42 -12.45
CA MET A 1 0.56 18.92 -13.61
C MET A 1 -0.39 18.27 -14.58
N SER A 2 -0.40 18.65 -15.87
CA SER A 2 -1.30 18.06 -16.86
C SER A 2 -0.85 16.64 -17.25
N LEU A 3 -1.81 15.74 -17.51
CA LEU A 3 -1.54 14.37 -17.93
C LEU A 3 -1.24 14.27 -19.43
N ALA A 4 -0.29 13.42 -19.81
CA ALA A 4 -0.03 13.10 -21.21
C ALA A 4 -1.11 12.14 -21.74
N TYR A 5 -1.23 12.06 -23.07
CA TYR A 5 -2.21 11.18 -23.71
C TYR A 5 -2.08 9.70 -23.29
N LEU A 6 -0.84 9.22 -23.08
CA LEU A 6 -0.61 7.85 -22.61
C LEU A 6 -1.10 7.62 -21.18
N ASP A 7 -1.13 8.65 -20.33
CA ASP A 7 -1.62 8.55 -18.96
C ASP A 7 -3.15 8.40 -18.92
N LEU A 8 -3.86 9.00 -19.89
CA LEU A 8 -5.33 8.94 -19.98
C LEU A 8 -5.85 7.52 -20.18
N ILE A 9 -5.06 6.65 -20.82
CA ILE A 9 -5.40 5.22 -21.00
C ILE A 9 -5.54 4.52 -19.65
N TRP A 10 -4.74 4.93 -18.65
CA TRP A 10 -4.72 4.31 -17.33
C TRP A 10 -5.83 4.80 -16.40
N LEU A 11 -6.49 5.92 -16.70
CA LEU A 11 -7.59 6.44 -15.87
C LEU A 11 -8.76 5.47 -15.76
N HIS A 12 -8.99 4.66 -16.80
CA HIS A 12 -10.08 3.67 -16.83
C HIS A 12 -9.62 2.26 -16.45
N ALA A 13 -8.32 2.04 -16.23
CA ALA A 13 -7.75 0.73 -15.95
C ALA A 13 -7.89 0.32 -14.46
N GLY A 14 -8.32 1.22 -13.59
CA GLY A 14 -8.38 1.01 -12.14
C GLY A 14 -7.01 1.15 -11.47
N SER A 15 -6.98 0.94 -10.15
CA SER A 15 -5.73 1.02 -9.38
C SER A 15 -4.88 -0.23 -9.60
N ILE A 16 -3.56 -0.04 -9.71
CA ILE A 16 -2.63 -1.16 -9.75
C ILE A 16 -2.27 -1.55 -8.32
N GLU A 17 -2.69 -2.73 -7.93
CA GLU A 17 -2.48 -3.31 -6.60
C GLU A 17 -1.27 -4.24 -6.62
N ARG A 18 -0.32 -4.04 -5.68
CA ARG A 18 0.88 -4.86 -5.54
C ARG A 18 1.14 -5.21 -4.09
N VAL A 19 1.41 -6.49 -3.84
CA VAL A 19 1.75 -7.02 -2.52
C VAL A 19 3.18 -7.56 -2.57
N PHE A 20 3.97 -7.25 -1.56
CA PHE A 20 5.34 -7.74 -1.40
C PHE A 20 5.48 -8.45 -0.06
N PHE A 21 5.93 -9.71 -0.10
CA PHE A 21 6.17 -10.52 1.10
C PHE A 21 7.67 -10.51 1.44
N TYR A 22 7.98 -10.33 2.72
CA TYR A 22 9.34 -10.30 3.23
C TYR A 22 9.48 -11.30 4.40
N PRO A 23 10.20 -12.42 4.23
CA PRO A 23 10.43 -13.39 5.29
C PRO A 23 11.49 -12.84 6.26
N ILE A 24 11.06 -12.08 7.26
CA ILE A 24 11.96 -11.47 8.25
C ILE A 24 11.44 -11.79 9.65
N ALA A 25 12.33 -12.30 10.50
CA ALA A 25 12.04 -12.52 11.92
C ALA A 25 11.95 -11.17 12.65
N VAL A 26 10.73 -10.71 12.92
CA VAL A 26 10.45 -9.43 13.59
C VAL A 26 9.38 -9.63 14.67
N THR A 27 9.65 -9.13 15.87
CA THR A 27 8.64 -9.07 16.94
C THR A 27 7.66 -7.92 16.70
N VAL A 28 6.47 -8.00 17.30
CA VAL A 28 5.47 -6.91 17.24
C VAL A 28 6.06 -5.57 17.69
N SER A 29 6.84 -5.56 18.77
CA SER A 29 7.50 -4.33 19.26
C SER A 29 8.49 -3.79 18.25
N ASN A 30 9.38 -4.63 17.70
CA ASN A 30 10.36 -4.18 16.70
C ASN A 30 9.69 -3.67 15.41
N PHE A 31 8.58 -4.29 15.00
CA PHE A 31 7.79 -3.83 13.86
C PHE A 31 7.26 -2.40 14.08
N ILE A 32 6.64 -2.15 15.25
CA ILE A 32 6.02 -0.86 15.57
C ILE A 32 7.07 0.23 15.86
N ASP A 33 8.12 -0.10 16.61
CA ASP A 33 9.08 0.88 17.14
C ASP A 33 10.25 1.15 16.18
N SER A 34 10.53 0.23 15.25
CA SER A 34 11.64 0.37 14.29
C SER A 34 11.16 0.36 12.84
N VAL A 35 10.54 -0.73 12.40
CA VAL A 35 10.22 -0.92 10.97
C VAL A 35 9.27 0.15 10.45
N VAL A 36 8.15 0.38 11.13
CA VAL A 36 7.14 1.36 10.71
C VAL A 36 7.71 2.79 10.66
N PRO A 37 8.40 3.30 11.69
CA PRO A 37 9.07 4.61 11.62
C PRO A 37 10.08 4.72 10.48
N THR A 38 10.91 3.69 10.26
CA THR A 38 11.88 3.68 9.16
C THR A 38 11.20 3.72 7.80
N LEU A 39 10.12 2.96 7.61
CA LEU A 39 9.31 2.99 6.38
C LEU A 39 8.69 4.37 6.15
N LYS A 40 8.11 5.00 7.19
CA LYS A 40 7.54 6.35 7.07
C LYS A 40 8.60 7.41 6.72
N SER A 41 9.76 7.35 7.36
CA SER A 41 10.86 8.30 7.12
C SER A 41 11.46 8.15 5.71
N SER A 42 11.71 6.92 5.29
CA SER A 42 12.21 6.63 3.93
C SER A 42 11.18 6.98 2.86
N LEU A 43 9.89 6.70 3.08
CA LEU A 43 8.81 7.12 2.20
C LEU A 43 8.75 8.65 2.07
N SER A 44 8.78 9.37 3.19
CA SER A 44 8.80 10.84 3.19
C SER A 44 9.95 11.39 2.34
N THR A 45 11.15 10.83 2.53
CA THR A 45 12.34 11.19 1.74
C THR A 45 12.15 10.87 0.25
N ALA A 46 11.60 9.70 -0.08
CA ALA A 46 11.33 9.33 -1.47
C ALA A 46 10.32 10.28 -2.12
N LEU A 47 9.27 10.68 -1.39
CA LEU A 47 8.25 11.62 -1.87
C LEU A 47 8.81 13.02 -2.12
N CYS A 48 9.92 13.44 -1.51
CA CYS A 48 10.61 14.67 -1.92
C CYS A 48 11.10 14.60 -3.38
N HIS A 49 11.47 13.41 -3.86
CA HIS A 49 11.92 13.19 -5.24
C HIS A 49 10.80 12.78 -6.18
N PHE A 50 9.78 12.09 -5.65
CA PHE A 50 8.61 11.58 -6.38
C PHE A 50 7.32 12.26 -5.91
N TYR A 51 7.37 13.58 -5.71
CA TYR A 51 6.28 14.36 -5.13
C TYR A 51 4.91 14.18 -5.80
N PRO A 52 4.78 13.90 -7.13
CA PRO A 52 3.46 13.67 -7.71
C PRO A 52 2.72 12.49 -7.04
N LEU A 53 3.43 11.49 -6.51
CA LEU A 53 2.82 10.32 -5.87
C LEU A 53 2.06 10.65 -4.58
N ALA A 54 2.37 11.77 -3.94
CA ALA A 54 1.63 12.26 -2.78
C ALA A 54 0.35 13.05 -3.16
N GLY A 55 0.13 13.29 -4.46
CA GLY A 55 -1.03 14.01 -4.96
C GLY A 55 -2.20 13.11 -5.39
N LYS A 56 -3.16 13.75 -6.05
CA LYS A 56 -4.37 13.11 -6.57
C LYS A 56 -4.61 13.52 -8.01
N ILE A 57 -5.17 12.63 -8.81
CA ILE A 57 -5.70 12.95 -10.13
C ILE A 57 -7.10 13.53 -9.95
N ARG A 58 -7.36 14.66 -10.60
CA ARG A 58 -8.68 15.30 -10.63
C ARG A 58 -8.98 15.85 -12.02
N ASN A 59 -10.23 16.25 -12.24
CA ASN A 59 -10.60 17.04 -13.43
C ASN A 59 -9.84 18.37 -13.40
N SER A 60 -9.28 18.76 -14.55
CA SER A 60 -8.52 19.99 -14.67
C SER A 60 -9.46 21.19 -14.56
N VAL A 61 -9.02 22.20 -13.80
CA VAL A 61 -9.74 23.48 -13.70
C VAL A 61 -9.53 24.31 -14.97
N ALA A 62 -8.44 24.08 -15.70
CA ALA A 62 -8.05 24.86 -16.87
C ALA A 62 -8.68 24.35 -18.19
N SER A 63 -9.14 23.11 -18.24
CA SER A 63 -9.74 22.51 -19.43
C SER A 63 -10.90 21.59 -19.06
N SER A 64 -12.02 21.74 -19.77
CA SER A 64 -13.27 21.02 -19.47
C SER A 64 -13.16 19.49 -19.60
N ASP A 65 -12.23 19.00 -20.44
CA ASP A 65 -12.03 17.57 -20.72
C ASP A 65 -10.62 17.08 -20.29
N GLY A 66 -9.88 17.88 -19.52
CA GLY A 66 -8.53 17.52 -19.08
C GLY A 66 -8.50 16.89 -17.69
N TYR A 67 -7.49 16.06 -17.46
CA TYR A 67 -7.12 15.59 -16.12
C TYR A 67 -5.77 16.17 -15.72
N GLU A 68 -5.59 16.42 -14.43
CA GLU A 68 -4.34 16.88 -13.86
C GLU A 68 -4.02 16.16 -12.57
N ILE A 69 -2.72 16.00 -12.32
CA ILE A 69 -2.20 15.66 -11.01
C ILE A 69 -2.14 16.94 -10.18
N HIS A 70 -2.93 16.96 -9.13
CA HIS A 70 -2.97 18.02 -8.14
C HIS A 70 -2.23 17.56 -6.88
N TYR A 71 -1.24 18.36 -6.48
CA TYR A 71 -0.47 18.16 -5.26
C TYR A 71 -0.47 19.48 -4.48
N PRO A 72 -1.45 19.70 -3.59
CA PRO A 72 -1.48 20.85 -2.70
C PRO A 72 -0.49 20.66 -1.56
N ASP A 73 0.02 21.77 -1.02
CA ASP A 73 0.85 21.74 0.18
C ASP A 73 0.07 21.11 1.34
N GLY A 74 0.60 20.03 1.90
CA GLY A 74 -0.01 19.28 3.01
C GLY A 74 -0.75 18.00 2.61
N ASP A 75 -0.88 17.68 1.31
CA ASP A 75 -1.33 16.35 0.89
C ASP A 75 -0.29 15.29 1.28
N SER A 76 -0.78 14.10 1.63
CA SER A 76 0.02 12.99 2.13
C SER A 76 -0.45 11.66 1.57
N VAL A 77 0.47 10.69 1.57
CA VAL A 77 0.17 9.32 1.18
C VAL A 77 -0.49 8.59 2.37
N PRO A 78 -1.69 8.01 2.21
CA PRO A 78 -2.27 7.13 3.22
C PRO A 78 -1.32 5.97 3.51
N PHE A 79 -0.98 5.79 4.79
CA PHE A 79 -0.10 4.72 5.25
C PHE A 79 -0.78 3.97 6.39
N THR A 80 -1.32 2.79 6.08
CA THR A 80 -2.01 1.93 7.05
C THR A 80 -1.02 0.95 7.66
N VAL A 81 -1.11 0.77 8.98
CA VAL A 81 -0.36 -0.26 9.71
C VAL A 81 -1.36 -1.26 10.25
N ALA A 82 -1.15 -2.54 9.93
CA ALA A 82 -2.06 -3.61 10.32
C ALA A 82 -1.30 -4.84 10.81
N LYS A 83 -2.03 -5.76 11.45
CA LYS A 83 -1.58 -7.10 11.79
C LYS A 83 -2.49 -8.11 11.12
N TYR A 84 -1.91 -9.11 10.48
CA TYR A 84 -2.64 -10.25 9.93
C TYR A 84 -2.70 -11.40 10.94
N SER A 85 -3.77 -12.18 10.91
CA SER A 85 -3.97 -13.34 11.81
C SER A 85 -3.86 -14.69 11.12
N GLY A 86 -3.43 -14.73 9.85
CA GLY A 86 -3.19 -15.98 9.12
C GLY A 86 -1.70 -16.31 8.97
N ASP A 87 -1.43 -17.34 8.16
CA ASP A 87 -0.11 -17.92 7.95
C ASP A 87 0.65 -17.24 6.79
N PHE A 88 1.90 -16.88 7.04
CA PHE A 88 2.78 -16.28 6.02
C PHE A 88 3.07 -17.25 4.88
N ASP A 89 3.30 -18.54 5.18
CA ASP A 89 3.67 -19.53 4.18
C ASP A 89 2.50 -19.80 3.24
N ASP A 90 1.28 -19.86 3.78
CA ASP A 90 0.07 -19.93 2.98
C ASP A 90 -0.07 -18.70 2.07
N LEU A 91 0.07 -17.49 2.59
CA LEU A 91 -0.07 -16.26 1.80
C LEU A 91 1.00 -16.07 0.71
N SER A 92 2.22 -16.54 0.95
CA SER A 92 3.40 -16.27 0.10
C SER A 92 3.76 -17.41 -0.85
N SER A 93 3.19 -18.60 -0.69
CA SER A 93 3.49 -19.75 -1.56
C SER A 93 2.88 -19.63 -2.96
N ASP A 94 3.26 -20.54 -3.86
CA ASP A 94 2.81 -20.56 -5.26
C ASP A 94 1.53 -21.38 -5.50
N HIS A 95 0.85 -21.85 -4.44
CA HIS A 95 -0.39 -22.61 -4.62
C HIS A 95 -1.59 -21.69 -4.97
N PRO A 96 -2.65 -22.22 -5.59
CA PRO A 96 -3.85 -21.44 -5.87
C PRO A 96 -4.55 -20.95 -4.60
N ARG A 97 -4.96 -19.68 -4.56
CA ARG A 97 -5.71 -19.07 -3.45
C ARG A 97 -6.91 -18.28 -3.97
N LEU A 98 -7.87 -18.00 -3.08
CA LEU A 98 -8.98 -17.13 -3.42
C LEU A 98 -8.50 -15.68 -3.42
N PHE A 99 -8.93 -14.91 -4.43
CA PHE A 99 -8.62 -13.47 -4.48
C PHE A 99 -9.11 -12.73 -3.21
N ASN A 100 -10.20 -13.19 -2.62
CA ASN A 100 -10.74 -12.63 -1.38
C ASN A 100 -9.77 -12.69 -0.20
N ASP A 101 -8.83 -13.64 -0.20
CA ASP A 101 -7.82 -13.77 0.87
C ASP A 101 -6.75 -12.67 0.78
N MET A 102 -6.60 -12.05 -0.40
CA MET A 102 -5.66 -10.95 -0.65
C MET A 102 -6.27 -9.58 -0.39
N LEU A 103 -7.60 -9.43 -0.44
CA LEU A 103 -8.28 -8.15 -0.22
C LEU A 103 -7.86 -7.43 1.07
N PRO A 104 -7.69 -8.12 2.23
CA PRO A 104 -7.25 -7.46 3.46
C PRO A 104 -5.83 -6.92 3.40
N LEU A 105 -4.99 -7.39 2.47
CA LEU A 105 -3.58 -6.98 2.33
C LEU A 105 -3.44 -5.65 1.59
N LEU A 106 -4.51 -5.20 0.93
CA LEU A 106 -4.54 -3.99 0.12
C LEU A 106 -4.91 -2.78 0.97
N PRO A 107 -4.32 -1.61 0.69
CA PRO A 107 -4.73 -0.36 1.34
C PRO A 107 -6.17 0.00 0.97
N GLU A 108 -6.79 0.87 1.78
CA GLU A 108 -8.12 1.40 1.50
C GLU A 108 -8.19 2.15 0.16
N SER A 109 -9.42 2.33 -0.34
CA SER A 109 -9.74 2.91 -1.64
C SER A 109 -8.90 4.13 -2.00
N SER A 110 -8.44 4.14 -3.25
CA SER A 110 -7.71 5.25 -3.86
C SER A 110 -8.60 6.47 -4.13
N ILE A 111 -9.93 6.36 -4.00
CA ILE A 111 -10.86 7.46 -4.30
C ILE A 111 -11.11 8.31 -3.06
N ASP A 112 -10.94 9.62 -3.20
CA ASP A 112 -11.17 10.64 -2.17
C ASP A 112 -11.94 11.81 -2.78
N ASN A 113 -13.24 11.94 -2.46
CA ASN A 113 -14.11 13.02 -2.95
C ASN A 113 -14.10 13.21 -4.48
N ASN A 114 -14.13 12.11 -5.24
CA ASN A 114 -14.02 12.03 -6.72
C ASN A 114 -12.60 12.27 -7.30
N ASP A 115 -11.61 12.55 -6.46
CA ASP A 115 -10.21 12.56 -6.85
C ASP A 115 -9.60 11.17 -6.66
N ILE A 116 -8.60 10.82 -7.46
CA ILE A 116 -7.92 9.52 -7.40
C ILE A 116 -6.53 9.72 -6.81
N ARG A 117 -6.28 9.21 -5.62
CA ARG A 117 -4.96 9.16 -4.99
C ARG A 117 -4.01 8.34 -5.84
N LEU A 118 -2.81 8.86 -6.05
CA LEU A 118 -1.80 8.19 -6.87
C LEU A 118 -1.08 7.05 -6.13
N LEU A 119 -1.01 7.12 -4.81
CA LEU A 119 -0.38 6.11 -3.97
C LEU A 119 -1.13 5.95 -2.65
N ALA A 120 -1.28 4.70 -2.23
CA ALA A 120 -1.65 4.31 -0.87
C ALA A 120 -0.79 3.11 -0.49
N LEU A 121 -0.39 3.03 0.78
CA LEU A 121 0.50 1.99 1.27
C LEU A 121 -0.07 1.32 2.51
N GLN A 122 0.16 0.03 2.62
CA GLN A 122 -0.15 -0.74 3.81
C GLN A 122 1.08 -1.55 4.23
N ALA A 123 1.48 -1.41 5.49
CA ALA A 123 2.48 -2.24 6.12
C ALA A 123 1.80 -3.19 7.08
N MET A 124 1.97 -4.49 6.87
CA MET A 124 1.30 -5.52 7.64
C MET A 124 2.30 -6.46 8.28
N LEU A 125 2.15 -6.67 9.60
CA LEU A 125 2.88 -7.72 10.31
C LEU A 125 2.11 -9.03 10.21
N ILE A 126 2.74 -10.04 9.64
CA ILE A 126 2.24 -11.41 9.61
C ILE A 126 3.13 -12.19 10.59
N PRO A 127 2.60 -12.64 11.75
CA PRO A 127 3.40 -13.44 12.67
C PRO A 127 3.71 -14.79 12.04
N GLU A 128 4.90 -15.34 12.34
CA GLU A 128 5.15 -16.76 12.09
C GLU A 128 4.12 -17.59 12.88
N CYS A 129 3.66 -18.68 12.28
CA CYS A 129 2.76 -19.60 12.96
C CYS A 129 3.46 -20.07 14.24
N GLU A 130 2.92 -19.74 15.43
CA GLU A 130 3.39 -20.32 16.68
C GLU A 130 3.12 -21.82 16.61
N VAL A 131 4.13 -22.61 16.22
CA VAL A 131 4.09 -24.06 16.37
C VAL A 131 4.01 -24.29 17.88
N SER A 132 2.81 -24.60 18.37
CA SER A 132 2.62 -24.96 19.76
C SER A 132 3.47 -26.19 20.05
N GLU A 133 4.55 -26.03 20.83
CA GLU A 133 5.38 -27.11 21.38
C GLU A 133 4.55 -27.98 22.36
N LEU A 134 3.57 -28.73 21.86
CA LEU A 134 2.72 -29.61 22.68
C LEU A 134 2.93 -31.11 22.41
N TRP A 135 3.99 -31.52 21.68
CA TRP A 135 4.13 -32.92 21.27
C TRP A 135 5.42 -33.67 21.65
N PHE A 136 6.24 -33.18 22.60
CA PHE A 136 7.39 -33.98 23.08
C PHE A 136 7.57 -33.97 24.59
N LEU A 137 6.58 -34.44 25.34
CA LEU A 137 6.82 -35.16 26.60
C LEU A 137 5.85 -36.35 26.71
N ARG A 138 6.29 -37.52 26.24
CA ARG A 138 5.85 -38.82 26.76
C ARG A 138 6.98 -39.82 26.72
#